data_AF-A0A1C6R617-F1
#
_entry.id   AF-A0A1C6R617-F1
#
_cell.length_a   1.000
_cell.length_b   1.000
_cell.length_c   1.000
_cell.angle_alpha   90.00
_cell.angle_beta   90.00
_cell.angle_gamma   90.00
#
_symmetry.space_group_name_H-M   'P 1'
#
loop_
_entity.id
_entity.type
_entity.pdbx_description
1 polymer ?
#
loop_
_entity_poly.entity_id
_entity_poly.type
_entity_poly.pdbx_seq_one_letter_code
_entity_poly.pdbx_strand_id
1 'polypeptide(L)'
;MHPSVLSAVQIAATLALTTWMITGFTRLPGRWLRWKMFCRATFTIVTLTGTTKDGCTELVNVYDYLSPGSFILGPPQLQVIIDHLTSSGHYSRIDGHGRVLSAHGDQPMEVRHNRVVL
;
A
#
# COMPACT_ATOMS: atom_id res chain seq x y z
N MET A 1 21.86 42.43 17.96
CA MET A 1 21.06 41.20 17.95
C MET A 1 21.01 40.66 19.37
N HIS A 2 19.83 40.65 20.01
CA HIS A 2 19.70 40.29 21.42
C HIS A 2 19.62 38.76 21.60
N PRO A 3 20.42 38.16 22.50
CA PRO A 3 20.48 36.70 22.70
C PRO A 3 19.12 36.08 23.08
N SER A 4 18.25 36.84 23.74
CA SER A 4 16.90 36.41 24.11
C SER A 4 15.99 36.12 22.90
N VAL A 5 16.19 36.85 21.79
CA VAL A 5 15.40 36.66 20.56
C VAL A 5 15.82 35.38 19.85
N LEU A 6 17.12 35.07 19.85
CA LEU A 6 17.67 33.86 19.24
C LEU A 6 17.14 32.60 19.95
N SER A 7 17.06 32.65 21.28
CA SER A 7 16.48 31.57 22.12
C SER A 7 14.99 31.33 21.83
N ALA A 8 14.19 32.40 21.77
CA ALA A 8 12.77 32.30 21.47
C ALA A 8 12.49 31.71 20.08
N VAL A 9 13.27 32.12 19.07
CA VAL A 9 13.17 31.58 17.70
C VAL A 9 13.54 30.11 17.67
N GLN A 10 14.58 29.70 18.40
CA GLN A 10 15.00 28.30 18.46
C GLN A 10 13.95 27.39 19.12
N ILE A 11 13.29 27.87 20.19
CA ILE A 11 12.20 27.16 20.85
C ILE A 11 11.00 27.02 19.90
N ALA A 12 10.61 28.10 19.24
CA ALA A 12 9.50 28.10 18.28
C ALA A 12 9.78 27.14 17.11
N ALA A 13 10.99 27.16 16.55
CA ALA A 13 11.40 26.25 15.49
C ALA A 13 11.37 24.79 15.96
N THR A 14 11.85 24.51 17.17
CA THR A 14 11.85 23.15 17.74
C THR A 14 10.43 22.63 17.95
N LEU A 15 9.53 23.46 18.48
CA LEU A 15 8.12 23.11 18.65
C LEU A 15 7.43 22.86 17.32
N ALA A 16 7.63 23.74 16.33
CA ALA A 16 7.07 23.57 14.99
C ALA A 16 7.53 22.25 14.35
N LEU A 17 8.83 21.93 14.46
CA LEU A 17 9.40 20.70 13.90
C LEU A 17 8.86 19.47 14.63
N THR A 18 8.75 19.52 15.96
CA THR A 18 8.24 18.42 16.78
C THR A 18 6.76 18.17 16.50
N THR A 19 5.94 19.23 16.41
CA THR A 19 4.53 19.11 16.05
C THR A 19 4.36 18.58 14.63
N TRP A 20 5.22 18.99 13.68
CA TRP A 20 5.21 18.45 12.33
C TRP A 20 5.61 16.97 12.30
N MET A 21 6.62 16.56 13.08
CA MET A 21 6.97 15.15 13.22
C MET A 21 5.82 14.35 13.84
N ILE A 22 5.21 14.81 14.94
CA ILE A 22 4.09 14.10 15.58
C ILE A 22 2.92 13.98 14.59
N THR A 23 2.45 15.07 13.99
CA THR A 23 1.30 15.05 13.08
C THR A 23 1.60 14.39 11.72
N GLY A 24 2.87 14.44 11.30
CA GLY A 24 3.41 13.86 10.08
C GLY A 24 3.59 12.35 10.16
N PHE A 25 4.11 11.86 11.28
CA PHE A 25 4.41 10.46 11.52
C PHE A 25 3.22 9.70 12.13
N THR A 26 2.50 10.22 13.12
CA THR A 26 1.52 9.41 13.89
C THR A 26 0.20 9.11 13.16
N ARG A 27 -0.08 9.74 12.01
CA ARG A 27 -1.45 9.81 11.49
C ARG A 27 -1.99 8.59 10.76
N LEU A 28 -1.28 7.46 10.69
CA LEU A 28 -1.76 6.10 10.35
C LEU A 28 -0.52 5.23 10.05
N PRO A 29 -0.44 3.96 10.51
CA PRO A 29 0.73 3.09 10.28
C PRO A 29 1.09 2.94 8.79
N GLY A 30 0.12 3.01 7.88
CA GLY A 30 0.35 2.98 6.43
C GLY A 30 1.00 4.23 5.83
N ARG A 31 0.97 5.39 6.52
CA ARG A 31 1.57 6.64 6.00
C ARG A 31 3.08 6.71 6.20
N TRP A 32 3.64 5.90 7.11
CA TRP A 32 5.08 5.70 7.26
C TRP A 32 5.70 5.07 6.03
N LEU A 33 5.03 4.05 5.46
CA LEU A 33 5.45 3.40 4.23
C LEU A 33 5.39 4.32 2.99
N ARG A 34 4.73 5.49 3.11
CA ARG A 34 4.64 6.53 2.07
C ARG A 34 5.78 7.57 2.13
N TRP A 35 6.66 7.51 3.12
CA TRP A 35 7.82 8.40 3.17
C TRP A 35 8.88 7.97 2.16
N LYS A 36 9.49 8.93 1.45
CA LYS A 36 10.48 8.68 0.39
C LYS A 36 11.68 7.81 0.82
N MET A 37 12.03 7.79 2.11
CA MET A 37 13.06 6.89 2.64
C MET A 37 12.63 5.41 2.67
N PHE A 38 11.33 5.12 2.75
CA PHE A 38 10.75 3.77 2.72
C PHE A 38 10.17 3.41 1.34
N CYS A 39 9.78 4.36 0.50
CA CYS A 39 9.17 4.16 -0.83
C CYS A 39 10.13 3.75 -1.97
N ARG A 40 11.21 3.00 -1.72
CA ARG A 40 11.80 2.23 -2.84
C ARG A 40 10.93 1.05 -3.24
N ALA A 41 10.11 0.57 -2.32
CA ALA A 41 9.16 -0.50 -2.54
C ALA A 41 7.82 0.03 -3.09
N THR A 42 7.24 -0.74 -4.00
CA THR A 42 5.89 -0.54 -4.54
C THR A 42 4.92 -1.39 -3.73
N PHE A 43 3.88 -0.78 -3.17
CA PHE A 43 2.86 -1.45 -2.36
C PHE A 43 1.50 -1.36 -3.01
N THR A 44 0.83 -2.49 -3.14
CA THR A 44 -0.51 -2.60 -3.69
C THR A 44 -1.48 -2.85 -2.55
N ILE A 45 -2.47 -1.96 -2.41
CA ILE A 45 -3.64 -2.15 -1.55
C ILE A 45 -4.79 -2.52 -2.48
N VAL A 46 -5.33 -3.73 -2.35
CA VAL A 46 -6.34 -4.25 -3.28
C VAL A 46 -7.46 -4.97 -2.55
N THR A 47 -8.68 -4.81 -3.08
CA THR A 47 -9.85 -5.60 -2.72
C THR A 47 -10.20 -6.44 -3.93
N LEU A 48 -10.15 -7.77 -3.78
CA LEU A 48 -10.44 -8.71 -4.86
C LEU A 48 -11.69 -9.54 -4.56
N THR A 49 -12.39 -9.87 -5.63
CA THR A 49 -13.50 -10.81 -5.65
C THR A 49 -13.18 -11.92 -6.63
N GLY A 50 -13.20 -13.16 -6.13
CA GLY A 50 -13.05 -14.37 -6.92
C GLY A 50 -14.42 -14.94 -7.24
N THR A 51 -14.65 -15.29 -8.50
CA THR A 51 -15.80 -16.07 -8.94
C THR A 51 -15.37 -17.53 -9.04
N THR A 52 -15.97 -18.39 -8.22
CA THR A 52 -15.73 -19.84 -8.25
C THR A 52 -16.30 -20.45 -9.53
N LYS A 53 -15.99 -21.71 -9.81
CA LYS A 53 -16.57 -22.43 -10.97
C LYS A 53 -18.07 -22.62 -10.86
N ASP A 54 -18.59 -22.68 -9.64
CA ASP A 54 -20.02 -22.81 -9.36
C ASP A 54 -20.77 -21.45 -9.47
N GLY A 55 -20.07 -20.39 -9.87
CA GLY A 55 -20.62 -19.06 -10.07
C GLY A 55 -20.79 -18.23 -8.78
N CYS A 56 -20.33 -18.74 -7.63
CA CYS A 56 -20.34 -17.99 -6.39
C CYS A 56 -19.24 -16.93 -6.39
N THR A 57 -19.51 -15.77 -5.77
CA THR A 57 -18.52 -14.70 -5.61
C THR A 57 -18.08 -14.61 -4.15
N GLU A 58 -16.77 -14.56 -3.93
CA GLU A 58 -16.18 -14.45 -2.59
C GLU A 58 -15.00 -13.49 -2.56
N LEU A 59 -14.70 -12.95 -1.38
CA LEU A 59 -13.55 -12.09 -1.17
C LEU A 59 -12.26 -12.91 -1.24
N VAL A 60 -11.28 -12.41 -1.98
CA VAL A 60 -9.96 -13.05 -2.12
C VAL A 60 -8.93 -12.26 -1.33
N ASN A 61 -8.39 -12.88 -0.28
CA ASN A 61 -7.29 -12.32 0.49
C ASN A 61 -5.95 -12.77 -0.09
N VAL A 62 -5.35 -11.93 -0.94
CA VAL A 62 -4.04 -12.23 -1.57
C VAL A 62 -2.87 -12.21 -0.58
N TYR A 63 -3.04 -11.59 0.59
CA TYR A 63 -1.98 -11.51 1.58
C TYR A 63 -1.72 -12.85 2.28
N ASP A 64 -2.67 -13.79 2.23
CA ASP A 64 -2.51 -15.15 2.75
C ASP A 64 -1.50 -15.98 1.92
N TYR A 65 -1.18 -15.51 0.71
CA TYR A 65 -0.26 -16.17 -0.22
C TYR A 65 1.15 -15.56 -0.19
N LEU A 66 1.40 -14.58 0.67
CA LEU A 66 2.73 -14.02 0.86
C LEU A 66 3.57 -14.93 1.76
N SER A 67 4.86 -15.06 1.42
CA SER A 67 5.81 -15.76 2.29
C SER A 67 5.88 -15.07 3.67
N PRO A 68 6.01 -15.83 4.76
CA PRO A 68 6.17 -15.26 6.10
C PRO A 68 7.28 -14.19 6.13
N GLY A 69 6.94 -12.99 6.62
CA GLY A 69 7.85 -11.84 6.65
C GLY A 69 7.84 -10.96 5.39
N SER A 70 7.17 -11.39 4.32
CA SER A 70 6.89 -10.54 3.15
C SER A 70 5.59 -9.78 3.35
N PHE A 71 5.67 -8.45 3.34
CA PHE A 71 4.52 -7.54 3.44
C PHE A 71 4.42 -6.60 2.22
N ILE A 72 5.36 -6.72 1.28
CA ILE A 72 5.44 -5.88 0.08
C ILE A 72 4.81 -6.67 -1.07
N LEU A 73 3.62 -6.25 -1.46
CA LEU A 73 2.93 -6.77 -2.63
C LEU A 73 2.96 -5.72 -3.72
N GLY A 74 3.79 -5.91 -4.75
CA GLY A 74 3.76 -5.09 -5.96
C GLY A 74 2.87 -5.70 -7.04
N PRO A 75 2.58 -4.95 -8.13
CA PRO A 75 1.76 -5.44 -9.24
C PRO A 75 2.23 -6.78 -9.86
N PRO A 76 3.55 -7.01 -10.06
CA PRO A 76 4.01 -8.29 -10.60
C PRO A 76 3.76 -9.46 -9.64
N GLN A 77 3.98 -9.28 -8.33
CA GLN A 77 3.70 -10.34 -7.35
C GLN A 77 2.20 -10.62 -7.26
N LEU A 78 1.36 -9.59 -7.33
CA LEU A 78 -0.09 -9.75 -7.36
C LEU A 78 -0.53 -10.59 -8.57
N GLN A 79 0.04 -10.34 -9.76
CA GLN A 79 -0.27 -11.14 -10.94
C GLN A 79 0.10 -12.61 -10.76
N VAL A 80 1.25 -12.91 -10.15
CA VAL A 80 1.67 -14.30 -9.86
C VAL A 80 0.68 -15.02 -8.94
N ILE A 81 0.19 -14.33 -7.91
CA ILE A 81 -0.82 -14.89 -6.99
C ILE A 81 -2.14 -15.16 -7.74
N ILE A 82 -2.59 -14.21 -8.57
CA ILE A 82 -3.80 -14.38 -9.39
C ILE A 82 -3.64 -15.55 -10.38
N ASP A 83 -2.49 -15.67 -11.04
CA ASP A 83 -2.20 -16.75 -11.97
C ASP A 83 -2.19 -18.11 -11.23
N HIS A 84 -1.65 -18.16 -10.00
CA HIS A 84 -1.71 -19.36 -9.16
C HIS A 84 -3.14 -19.74 -8.78
N LEU A 85 -3.93 -18.76 -8.33
CA LEU A 85 -5.32 -18.94 -7.89
C LEU A 85 -6.28 -19.36 -9.02
N THR A 86 -5.97 -18.96 -10.24
CA THR A 86 -6.74 -19.33 -11.44
C THR A 86 -6.28 -20.67 -12.02
N SER A 87 -4.96 -20.93 -12.03
CA SER A 87 -4.41 -22.22 -12.52
C SER A 87 -4.68 -23.40 -11.58
N SER A 88 -4.79 -23.17 -10.27
CA SER A 88 -5.24 -24.18 -9.31
C SER A 88 -6.69 -24.63 -9.54
N GLY A 89 -7.44 -23.87 -10.35
CA GLY A 89 -8.81 -24.18 -10.73
C GLY A 89 -9.85 -23.84 -9.67
N HIS A 90 -9.45 -23.14 -8.59
CA HIS A 90 -10.35 -22.67 -7.53
C HIS A 90 -11.25 -21.52 -8.01
N TYR A 91 -10.68 -20.58 -8.76
CA TYR A 91 -11.42 -19.47 -9.37
C TYR A 91 -11.45 -19.57 -10.90
N SER A 92 -12.61 -19.30 -11.48
CA SER A 92 -12.76 -19.09 -12.93
C SER A 92 -12.37 -17.66 -13.33
N ARG A 93 -12.61 -16.71 -12.42
CA ARG A 93 -12.36 -15.29 -12.64
C ARG A 93 -12.03 -14.59 -11.32
N ILE A 94 -11.10 -13.65 -11.35
CA ILE A 94 -10.74 -12.76 -10.25
C ILE A 94 -10.76 -11.34 -10.81
N ASP A 95 -11.52 -10.46 -10.16
CA ASP A 95 -11.57 -9.04 -10.44
C ASP A 95 -11.43 -8.24 -9.16
N GLY A 96 -11.17 -6.95 -9.29
CA GLY A 96 -11.16 -6.07 -8.15
C GLY A 96 -10.57 -4.71 -8.46
N HIS A 97 -10.40 -3.93 -7.41
CA HIS A 97 -9.90 -2.57 -7.49
C HIS A 97 -8.98 -2.29 -6.31
N GLY A 98 -8.11 -1.32 -6.50
CA GLY A 98 -7.08 -1.01 -5.54
C GLY A 98 -6.28 0.20 -5.93
N ARG A 99 -5.14 0.33 -5.26
CA ARG A 99 -4.20 1.41 -5.45
C ARG A 99 -2.78 0.89 -5.30
N VAL A 100 -1.89 1.47 -6.08
CA VAL A 100 -0.46 1.26 -6.00
C VAL A 100 0.18 2.51 -5.39
N LEU A 101 0.87 2.31 -4.28
CA LEU A 101 1.68 3.30 -3.61
C LEU A 101 3.13 3.07 -4.01
N SER A 102 3.72 4.05 -4.68
CA SER A 102 5.12 4.03 -5.07
C SER A 102 5.80 5.37 -4.77
N ALA A 103 7.10 5.48 -5.07
CA ALA A 103 7.81 6.76 -5.05
C ALA A 103 7.16 7.85 -5.91
N HIS A 104 6.41 7.46 -6.95
CA HIS A 104 5.71 8.36 -7.87
C HIS A 104 4.34 8.82 -7.34
N GLY A 105 3.87 8.27 -6.22
CA GLY A 105 2.60 8.62 -5.60
C GLY A 105 1.61 7.46 -5.51
N ASP A 106 0.34 7.83 -5.29
CA ASP A 106 -0.81 6.93 -5.25
C ASP A 106 -1.41 6.87 -6.66
N GLN A 107 -1.47 5.66 -7.24
CA GLN A 107 -2.02 5.39 -8.56
C GLN A 107 -3.17 4.38 -8.43
N PRO A 108 -4.32 4.60 -9.10
CA PRO A 108 -5.36 3.58 -9.14
C PRO A 108 -4.84 2.31 -9.82
N MET A 109 -5.36 1.16 -9.40
CA MET A 109 -5.07 -0.12 -10.02
C MET A 109 -6.35 -0.94 -10.01
N GLU A 110 -6.54 -1.74 -11.05
CA GLU A 110 -7.63 -2.68 -11.14
C GLU A 110 -7.13 -4.09 -11.43
N VAL A 111 -7.95 -5.07 -11.08
CA VAL A 111 -7.80 -6.43 -11.60
C VAL A 111 -9.03 -6.69 -12.45
N ARG A 112 -8.82 -6.92 -13.75
CA ARG A 112 -9.88 -7.21 -14.71
C ARG A 112 -9.57 -8.49 -15.42
N HIS A 113 -10.51 -9.44 -15.40
CA HIS A 113 -10.37 -10.72 -16.10
C HIS A 113 -9.02 -11.41 -15.77
N ASN A 114 -8.69 -11.53 -14.49
CA ASN A 114 -7.45 -12.15 -13.99
C ASN A 114 -6.17 -11.37 -14.29
N ARG A 115 -6.25 -10.12 -14.76
CA ARG A 115 -5.09 -9.29 -15.10
C ARG A 115 -5.03 -8.02 -14.26
N VAL A 116 -3.85 -7.73 -13.72
CA VAL A 116 -3.55 -6.46 -13.06
C VAL A 116 -3.38 -5.36 -14.11
N VAL A 117 -4.10 -4.26 -13.94
CA VAL A 117 -4.11 -3.08 -14.82
C VAL A 117 -3.79 -1.84 -13.97
N LEU A 118 -2.86 -1.01 -14.43
CA LEU A 118 -2.38 0.22 -13.79
C LEU A 118 -2.84 1.47 -14.55
#